data_AF-A0A0C2D7H9-F1
#
_entry.id   AF-A0A0C2D7H9-F1
#
_cell.length_a   1.000
_cell.length_b   1.000
_cell.length_c   1.000
_cell.angle_alpha   90.00
_cell.angle_beta   90.00
_cell.angle_gamma   90.00
#
_symmetry.space_group_name_H-M   'P 1'
#
loop_
_entity.id
_entity.type
_entity.pdbx_description
1 polymer ?
#
loop_
_entity_poly.entity_id
_entity_poly.type
_entity_poly.pdbx_seq_one_letter_code
_entity_poly.pdbx_strand_id
1 'polypeptide(L)'
;HYIGEDSAGHRYYEIQNTRQNVTRGYDPPPNNPKSEPGVEWQSWLKGTRRFPPSDDEISLNRMKEQAQLAQNETTEKRAPHVATTGSNPSQDKPAAFPRYDDMESAPGAKKSS
;
A
#
# COMPACT_ATOMS: atom_id res chain seq x y z
N HIS A 1 -6.62 25.23 -16.27
CA HIS A 1 -6.50 24.54 -17.57
C HIS A 1 -7.09 23.15 -17.43
N TYR A 2 -8.08 22.80 -18.25
CA TYR A 2 -8.71 21.48 -18.19
C TYR A 2 -7.77 20.41 -18.74
N ILE A 3 -7.70 19.26 -18.06
CA ILE A 3 -6.78 18.16 -18.38
C ILE A 3 -7.53 16.92 -18.87
N GLY A 4 -8.63 16.56 -18.22
CA GLY A 4 -9.39 15.36 -18.58
C GLY A 4 -10.48 15.01 -17.58
N GLU A 5 -11.15 13.90 -17.86
CA GLU A 5 -12.21 13.33 -17.03
C GLU A 5 -11.99 11.82 -16.93
N ASP A 6 -12.24 11.22 -15.75
CA ASP A 6 -12.16 9.76 -15.58
C ASP A 6 -13.49 9.06 -15.86
N SER A 7 -13.48 7.73 -15.84
CA SER A 7 -14.70 6.92 -16.04
C SER A 7 -15.79 7.15 -14.99
N ALA A 8 -15.47 7.78 -13.86
CA ALA A 8 -16.41 8.08 -12.79
C ALA A 8 -16.97 9.52 -12.88
N GLY A 9 -16.50 10.33 -13.85
CA GLY A 9 -16.95 11.69 -14.07
C GLY A 9 -16.25 12.75 -13.20
N HIS A 10 -15.09 12.43 -12.61
CA HIS A 10 -14.25 13.43 -11.99
C HIS A 10 -13.54 14.26 -13.05
N ARG A 11 -13.59 15.59 -12.96
CA ARG A 11 -12.94 16.50 -13.92
C ARG A 11 -11.67 17.06 -13.33
N TYR A 12 -10.56 17.01 -14.07
CA TYR A 12 -9.23 17.36 -13.59
C TYR A 12 -8.69 18.62 -14.25
N TYR A 13 -7.97 19.42 -13.47
CA TYR A 13 -7.45 20.71 -13.91
C TYR A 13 -6.04 20.96 -13.40
N GLU A 14 -5.25 21.60 -14.25
CA GLU A 14 -4.01 22.24 -13.87
C GLU A 14 -4.26 23.74 -13.63
N ILE A 15 -3.95 24.20 -12.43
CA ILE A 15 -4.10 25.58 -12.01
C ILE A 15 -2.78 26.28 -12.28
N GLN A 16 -2.77 27.12 -13.31
CA GLN A 16 -1.63 27.96 -13.64
C GLN A 16 -1.47 29.03 -12.56
N ASN A 17 -0.33 29.03 -11.88
CA ASN A 17 0.03 30.07 -10.93
C ASN A 17 1.18 30.90 -11.50
N THR A 18 1.31 32.15 -11.08
CA THR A 18 2.43 33.04 -11.47
C THR A 18 3.77 32.61 -10.86
N ARG A 19 3.75 31.65 -9.93
CA ARG A 19 4.91 31.01 -9.30
C ARG A 19 5.21 29.67 -9.96
N GLN A 20 6.47 29.22 -9.90
CA GLN A 20 6.98 28.00 -10.54
C GLN A 20 6.30 26.68 -10.14
N ASN A 21 5.42 26.69 -9.12
CA ASN A 21 4.77 25.49 -8.63
C ASN A 21 3.45 25.25 -9.40
N VAL A 22 3.36 24.08 -10.03
CA VAL A 22 2.13 23.61 -10.69
C VAL A 22 1.15 23.14 -9.60
N THR A 23 0.02 23.83 -9.48
CA THR A 23 -1.07 23.40 -8.60
C THR A 23 -2.08 22.57 -9.41
N ARG A 24 -2.60 21.49 -8.85
CA ARG A 24 -3.53 20.58 -9.53
C ARG A 24 -4.77 20.38 -8.68
N GLY A 25 -5.92 20.23 -9.31
CA GLY A 25 -7.21 20.08 -8.63
C GLY A 25 -8.19 19.23 -9.43
N TYR A 26 -9.29 18.86 -8.79
CA TYR A 26 -10.39 18.13 -9.42
C TYR A 26 -11.75 18.60 -8.89
N ASP A 27 -12.77 18.44 -9.72
CA ASP A 27 -14.17 18.52 -9.31
C ASP A 27 -14.76 17.11 -9.24
N PRO A 28 -15.48 16.76 -8.16
CA PRO A 28 -16.21 15.49 -8.11
C PRO A 28 -17.41 15.49 -9.08
N PRO A 29 -17.90 14.30 -9.48
CA PRO A 29 -19.10 14.19 -10.29
C PRO A 29 -20.31 14.74 -9.53
N PRO A 30 -21.26 15.43 -10.22
CA PRO A 30 -22.41 16.08 -9.58
C PRO A 30 -23.32 15.09 -8.83
N ASN A 31 -23.37 13.85 -9.30
CA ASN A 31 -24.18 12.78 -8.70
C ASN A 31 -23.52 12.17 -7.45
N ASN A 32 -22.21 12.36 -7.26
CA ASN A 32 -21.48 11.82 -6.12
C ASN A 32 -20.39 12.80 -5.64
N PRO A 33 -20.76 13.85 -4.89
CA PRO A 33 -19.82 14.90 -4.46
C PRO A 33 -18.78 14.43 -3.45
N LYS A 34 -18.94 13.25 -2.85
CA LYS A 34 -17.98 12.63 -1.93
C LYS A 34 -17.08 11.59 -2.61
N SER A 35 -17.26 11.40 -3.92
CA SER A 35 -16.44 10.47 -4.69
C SER A 35 -15.00 10.95 -4.71
N GLU A 36 -14.08 10.02 -4.50
CA GLU A 36 -12.65 10.28 -4.60
C GLU A 36 -12.09 9.79 -5.95
N PRO A 37 -11.11 10.49 -6.53
CA PRO A 37 -10.38 10.04 -7.70
C PRO A 37 -9.72 8.67 -7.51
N GLY A 38 -9.56 7.91 -8.58
CA GLY A 38 -8.73 6.69 -8.58
C GLY A 38 -7.25 6.97 -8.24
N VAL A 39 -6.51 5.93 -7.83
CA VAL A 39 -5.13 6.04 -7.32
C VAL A 39 -4.16 6.70 -8.32
N GLU A 40 -4.35 6.44 -9.61
CA GLU A 40 -3.54 7.02 -10.68
C GLU A 40 -3.72 8.53 -10.75
N TRP A 41 -4.98 8.99 -10.69
CA TRP A 41 -5.33 10.40 -10.69
C TRP A 41 -4.92 11.09 -9.39
N GLN A 42 -5.06 10.43 -8.24
CA GLN A 42 -4.56 10.96 -6.96
C GLN A 42 -3.04 11.18 -6.99
N SER A 43 -2.28 10.29 -7.63
CA SER A 43 -0.83 10.43 -7.77
C SER A 43 -0.44 11.64 -8.61
N TRP A 44 -1.17 11.87 -9.70
CA TRP A 44 -1.01 13.09 -10.49
C TRP A 44 -1.40 14.34 -9.70
N LEU A 45 -2.53 14.35 -8.99
CA LEU A 45 -2.96 15.49 -8.16
C LEU A 45 -1.93 15.86 -7.08
N LYS A 46 -1.29 14.86 -6.45
CA LYS A 46 -0.25 15.05 -5.43
C LYS A 46 1.11 15.50 -5.99
N GLY A 47 1.27 15.51 -7.31
CA GLY A 47 2.53 15.89 -7.96
C GLY A 47 3.59 14.79 -8.00
N THR A 48 3.29 13.57 -7.56
CA THR A 48 4.24 12.44 -7.66
C THR A 48 4.43 11.97 -9.10
N ARG A 49 3.46 12.25 -9.98
CA ARG A 49 3.54 11.99 -11.43
C ARG A 49 3.57 13.30 -12.21
N ARG A 50 4.43 13.40 -13.24
CA ARG A 50 4.52 14.61 -14.07
C ARG A 50 3.30 14.76 -15.00
N PHE A 51 2.91 13.67 -15.65
CA PHE A 51 1.83 13.62 -16.63
C PHE A 51 0.57 12.97 -16.04
N PRO A 52 -0.63 13.37 -16.48
CA PRO A 52 -1.87 12.69 -16.10
C PRO A 52 -1.82 11.22 -16.57
N PRO A 53 -2.57 10.32 -15.91
CA PRO A 53 -2.67 8.95 -16.37
C PRO A 53 -3.37 8.86 -17.73
N SER A 54 -3.07 7.81 -18.48
CA SER A 54 -3.73 7.49 -19.75
C SER A 54 -4.84 6.45 -19.54
N ASP A 55 -5.82 6.43 -20.43
CA ASP A 55 -6.91 5.45 -20.38
C ASP A 55 -6.40 4.01 -20.52
N ASP A 56 -5.41 3.79 -21.39
CA ASP A 56 -4.77 2.48 -21.56
C ASP A 56 -4.10 2.02 -20.26
N GLU A 57 -3.39 2.91 -19.57
CA GLU A 57 -2.76 2.60 -18.28
C GLU A 57 -3.79 2.23 -17.22
N ILE A 58 -4.86 3.02 -17.10
CA ILE A 58 -5.93 2.79 -16.14
C ILE A 58 -6.61 1.45 -16.42
N SER A 59 -6.88 1.14 -17.69
CA SER A 59 -7.50 -0.14 -18.08
C SER A 59 -6.61 -1.33 -17.73
N LEU A 60 -5.31 -1.21 -17.98
CA LEU A 60 -4.33 -2.26 -17.72
C LEU A 60 -4.13 -2.49 -16.22
N ASN A 61 -4.12 -1.44 -15.41
CA ASN A 61 -4.07 -1.55 -13.95
C ASN A 61 -5.33 -2.21 -13.40
N ARG A 62 -6.51 -1.85 -13.92
CA ARG A 62 -7.78 -2.48 -13.53
C ARG A 62 -7.78 -3.98 -13.84
N MET A 63 -7.30 -4.38 -15.00
CA MET A 63 -7.18 -5.80 -15.35
C MET A 63 -6.24 -6.55 -14.41
N LYS A 64 -5.10 -5.93 -14.05
CA LYS A 64 -4.15 -6.51 -13.09
C LYS A 64 -4.75 -6.66 -11.71
N GLU A 65 -5.46 -5.64 -11.22
CA GLU A 65 -6.14 -5.67 -9.93
C GLU A 65 -7.18 -6.80 -9.87
N GLN A 66 -8.01 -6.93 -10.90
CA GLN A 66 -8.99 -8.02 -11.00
C GLN A 66 -8.32 -9.40 -11.03
N ALA A 67 -7.24 -9.55 -11.80
CA ALA A 67 -6.48 -10.80 -11.85
C ALA A 67 -5.85 -11.14 -10.49
N GLN A 68 -5.35 -10.14 -9.78
CA GLN A 68 -4.77 -10.32 -8.45
C GLN A 68 -5.82 -10.71 -7.42
N LEU A 69 -7.00 -10.08 -7.42
CA LEU A 69 -8.12 -10.47 -6.57
C LEU A 69 -8.53 -11.93 -6.81
N ALA A 70 -8.66 -12.34 -8.07
CA ALA A 70 -8.98 -13.73 -8.41
C ALA A 70 -7.90 -14.72 -7.91
N GLN A 71 -6.61 -14.36 -8.02
CA GLN A 71 -5.53 -15.17 -7.47
C GLN A 71 -5.58 -15.24 -5.94
N ASN A 72 -5.86 -14.12 -5.27
CA ASN A 72 -5.97 -14.06 -3.82
C ASN A 72 -7.10 -14.97 -3.34
N GLU A 73 -8.29 -14.92 -3.93
CA GLU A 73 -9.40 -15.81 -3.57
C GLU A 73 -9.04 -17.30 -3.73
N THR A 74 -8.31 -17.66 -4.79
CA THR A 74 -7.85 -19.05 -4.97
C THR A 74 -6.81 -19.45 -3.93
N THR A 75 -5.95 -18.52 -3.53
CA THR A 75 -4.92 -18.73 -2.52
C THR A 75 -5.56 -18.87 -1.13
N GLU A 76 -6.53 -18.02 -0.79
CA GLU A 76 -7.29 -18.10 0.45
C GLU A 76 -8.03 -19.44 0.58
N LYS A 77 -8.65 -19.92 -0.49
CA LYS A 77 -9.30 -21.25 -0.51
C LYS A 77 -8.32 -22.42 -0.36
N ARG A 78 -7.08 -22.25 -0.82
CA ARG A 78 -6.01 -23.28 -0.71
C ARG A 78 -5.20 -23.15 0.58
N ALA A 79 -5.27 -22.01 1.25
CA ALA A 79 -4.53 -21.77 2.47
C ALA A 79 -5.02 -22.76 3.53
N PRO A 80 -4.12 -23.52 4.18
CA PRO A 80 -4.51 -24.37 5.29
C PRO A 80 -5.08 -23.45 6.39
N HIS A 81 -6.36 -23.66 6.72
CA HIS A 81 -7.01 -22.96 7.81
C HIS A 81 -6.39 -23.45 9.12
N VAL A 82 -5.41 -22.72 9.64
CA VAL A 82 -4.90 -22.95 11.00
C VAL A 82 -6.00 -22.49 11.94
N ALA A 83 -6.86 -23.42 12.34
CA ALA A 83 -7.75 -23.21 13.47
C ALA A 83 -6.86 -23.02 14.70
N THR A 84 -6.77 -21.80 15.22
CA THR A 84 -6.22 -21.55 16.56
C THR A 84 -7.20 -22.09 17.60
N THR A 85 -7.39 -23.41 17.61
CA THR A 85 -8.12 -24.13 18.64
C THR A 85 -7.11 -24.98 19.39
N GLY A 86 -6.46 -24.36 20.38
CA GLY A 86 -5.47 -25.01 21.23
C GLY A 86 -5.08 -24.11 22.40
N SER A 87 -5.73 -24.34 23.54
CA SER A 87 -5.45 -23.70 24.82
C SER A 87 -3.98 -23.84 25.25
N ASN A 88 -3.23 -22.74 25.31
CA ASN A 88 -2.29 -22.36 26.39
C ASN A 88 -1.41 -21.16 25.95
N PRO A 89 -1.49 -19.98 26.60
CA PRO A 89 -0.63 -18.83 26.28
C PRO A 89 0.80 -18.96 26.85
N SER A 90 1.38 -20.17 26.91
CA SER A 90 2.67 -20.42 27.58
C SER A 90 3.81 -20.86 26.68
N GLN A 91 3.61 -20.97 25.36
CA GLN A 91 4.67 -21.38 24.43
C GLN A 91 5.26 -20.27 23.54
N ASP A 92 4.78 -19.03 23.63
CA ASP A 92 5.41 -17.87 22.97
C ASP A 92 6.54 -17.26 23.81
N LYS A 93 7.49 -18.10 24.22
CA LYS A 93 8.83 -17.59 24.51
C LYS A 93 9.73 -18.07 23.38
N PRO A 94 10.34 -17.16 22.59
CA PRO A 94 11.37 -17.55 21.65
C PRO A 94 12.38 -18.43 22.39
N ALA A 95 12.73 -19.58 21.83
CA ALA A 95 13.73 -20.46 22.41
C ALA A 95 14.98 -19.63 22.72
N ALA A 96 15.47 -19.73 23.96
CA ALA A 96 16.67 -19.00 24.34
C ALA A 96 17.82 -19.42 23.42
N PHE A 97 18.58 -18.44 22.93
CA PHE A 97 19.75 -18.71 22.07
C PHE A 97 20.70 -19.71 22.75
N PRO A 98 21.32 -20.64 21.99
CA PRO A 98 22.29 -21.59 22.53
C PRO A 98 23.39 -20.85 23.29
N ARG A 99 23.63 -21.25 24.54
CA ARG A 99 24.75 -20.76 25.35
C ARG A 99 25.84 -21.81 25.33
N TYR A 100 27.07 -21.38 25.04
CA TYR A 100 28.26 -22.22 25.06
C TYR A 100 29.15 -21.78 26.22
N ASP A 101 29.64 -22.75 27.01
CA ASP A 101 30.38 -22.49 28.26
C ASP A 101 31.75 -21.81 28.05
N ASP A 102 32.24 -21.84 26.82
CA ASP A 102 33.50 -21.25 26.36
C ASP A 102 33.37 -19.79 25.91
N MET A 103 32.15 -19.26 25.79
CA MET A 103 31.91 -17.88 25.38
C MET A 103 31.51 -16.97 26.55
N GLU A 104 32.24 -15.86 26.68
CA GLU A 104 31.95 -14.82 27.66
C GLU A 104 30.65 -14.09 27.27
N SER A 105 29.62 -14.14 28.11
CA SER A 105 28.31 -13.54 27.80
C SER A 105 28.28 -12.01 27.89
N ALA A 106 29.30 -11.38 28.47
CA ALA A 106 29.48 -9.93 28.50
C ALA A 106 30.98 -9.61 28.59
N PRO A 107 31.48 -8.59 27.86
CA PRO A 107 32.91 -8.28 27.86
C PRO A 107 33.36 -7.78 29.24
N GLY A 108 34.32 -8.49 29.86
CA GLY A 108 34.99 -8.07 31.10
C GLY A 108 34.47 -8.68 32.40
N ALA A 109 33.66 -9.73 32.34
CA ALA A 109 33.15 -10.41 33.54
C ALA A 109 34.16 -11.47 34.03
N LYS A 110 34.98 -11.08 35.01
CA LYS A 110 35.95 -11.99 35.65
C LYS A 110 35.20 -13.07 36.44
N LYS A 111 35.36 -14.35 36.07
CA LYS A 111 34.90 -15.48 36.88
C LYS A 111 35.74 -15.49 38.18
N SER A 112 35.15 -15.19 39.33
CA SER A 112 35.84 -15.41 40.61
C SER A 112 35.91 -16.91 40.87
N SER A 113 37.13 -17.38 41.13
CA SER A 113 37.45 -18.77 41.42
C SER A 113 36.93 -19.23 42.78
#